data_AF-A0A7V9CGR3-F1
#
_entry.id   AF-A0A7V9CGR3-F1
#
_cell.length_a   1.000
_cell.length_b   1.000
_cell.length_c   1.000
_cell.angle_alpha   90.00
_cell.angle_beta   90.00
_cell.angle_gamma   90.00
#
_symmetry.space_group_name_H-M   'P 1'
#
loop_
_entity.id
_entity.type
_entity.pdbx_description
1 polymer ?
#
loop_
_entity_poly.entity_id
_entity_poly.type
_entity_poly.pdbx_seq_one_letter_code
_entity_poly.pdbx_strand_id
1 'polypeptide(L)'
;FHTDIIPKEARAYFRDIHDHVKGVTQATNSMREMLTIAMQVNLALVTVGQNEVVKKLAGWGAILAIPTMVFSLYGMNFEHMPELNWKFSYPIVLILTVMGCIAVHRRLKRAKWL
;
A
#
# COMPACT_ATOMS: atom_id res chain seq x y z
N PHE A 1 44.99 21.49 -30.55
CA PHE A 1 45.12 22.90 -30.14
C PHE A 1 45.58 23.71 -31.35
N HIS A 2 44.65 24.25 -32.14
CA HIS A 2 44.98 25.17 -33.24
C HIS A 2 44.75 26.59 -32.75
N THR A 3 45.81 27.27 -32.33
CA THR A 3 45.78 28.63 -31.78
C THR A 3 45.83 29.73 -32.85
N ASP A 4 45.76 29.38 -34.13
CA ASP A 4 46.00 30.30 -35.25
C ASP A 4 44.72 30.86 -35.93
N ILE A 5 43.52 30.48 -35.49
CA ILE A 5 42.27 30.83 -36.21
C ILE A 5 41.25 31.60 -35.36
N ILE A 6 41.54 31.88 -34.09
CA ILE A 6 40.58 32.52 -33.18
C ILE A 6 41.19 33.81 -32.60
N PRO A 7 40.71 35.00 -33.00
CA PRO A 7 41.12 36.25 -32.37
C PRO A 7 40.84 36.20 -30.86
N LYS A 8 41.72 36.80 -30.04
CA LYS A 8 41.64 36.75 -28.56
C LYS A 8 40.26 37.12 -28.01
N GLU A 9 39.55 38.00 -28.69
CA GLU A 9 38.18 38.44 -28.35
C GLU A 9 37.12 37.36 -28.57
N ALA A 10 37.17 36.63 -29.70
CA ALA A 10 36.26 35.52 -29.98
C ALA A 10 36.41 34.38 -28.95
N ARG A 11 37.63 34.17 -28.43
CA ARG A 11 37.90 33.17 -27.38
C ARG A 11 37.18 33.48 -26.05
N ALA A 12 37.04 34.76 -25.71
CA ALA A 12 36.29 35.18 -24.53
C ALA A 12 34.78 34.94 -24.72
N TYR A 13 34.25 35.23 -25.91
CA TYR A 13 32.85 35.01 -26.25
C TYR A 13 32.46 33.52 -26.23
N PHE A 14 33.30 32.64 -26.82
CA PHE A 14 33.07 31.19 -26.75
C PHE A 14 33.15 30.63 -25.33
N ARG A 15 34.00 31.20 -24.47
CA ARG A 15 34.09 30.81 -23.07
C ARG A 15 32.82 31.20 -22.30
N ASP A 16 32.32 32.41 -22.53
CA ASP A 16 31.08 32.87 -21.89
C ASP A 16 29.87 32.02 -22.29
N ILE A 17 29.74 31.69 -23.58
CA ILE A 17 28.70 30.76 -24.06
C ILE A 17 28.86 29.38 -23.42
N HIS A 18 30.09 28.87 -23.33
CA HIS A 18 30.35 27.56 -22.71
C HIS A 18 29.95 27.54 -21.22
N ASP A 19 30.26 28.62 -20.49
CA ASP A 19 29.91 28.77 -19.08
C ASP A 19 28.39 28.89 -18.89
N HIS A 20 27.70 29.63 -19.77
CA HIS A 20 26.23 29.71 -19.77
C HIS A 20 25.57 28.36 -20.05
N VAL A 21 26.05 27.62 -21.07
CA VAL A 21 25.54 26.29 -21.40
C VAL A 21 25.75 25.32 -20.24
N LYS A 22 26.90 25.39 -19.56
CA LYS A 22 27.14 24.60 -18.34
C LYS A 22 26.16 24.95 -17.22
N GLY A 23 25.93 26.24 -16.96
CA GLY A 23 24.98 26.69 -15.95
C GLY A 23 23.57 26.17 -16.19
N VAL A 24 23.07 26.30 -17.42
CA VAL A 24 21.73 25.81 -17.82
C VAL A 24 21.66 24.28 -17.74
N THR A 25 22.72 23.59 -18.18
CA THR A 25 22.78 22.11 -18.13
C THR A 25 22.72 21.62 -16.68
N GLN A 26 23.46 22.28 -15.78
CA GLN A 26 23.48 21.92 -14.37
C GLN A 26 22.13 22.18 -13.70
N ALA A 27 21.50 23.33 -13.97
CA ALA A 27 20.16 23.64 -13.48
C ALA A 27 19.11 22.62 -13.98
N THR A 28 19.19 22.23 -15.25
CA THR A 28 18.32 21.21 -15.85
C THR A 28 18.53 19.84 -15.18
N ASN A 29 19.78 19.47 -14.92
CA ASN A 29 20.09 18.21 -14.25
C ASN A 29 19.55 18.19 -12.81
N SER A 30 19.73 19.27 -12.05
CA SER A 30 19.17 19.39 -10.69
C SER A 30 17.64 19.33 -10.68
N MET A 31 16.98 19.98 -11.64
CA MET A 31 15.52 19.91 -11.76
C MET A 31 15.04 18.50 -12.11
N ARG A 32 15.77 17.79 -12.99
CA ARG A 32 15.47 16.39 -13.34
C ARG A 32 15.63 15.47 -12.12
N GLU A 33 16.66 15.68 -11.31
CA GLU A 33 16.88 14.94 -10.08
C GLU A 33 15.74 15.17 -9.08
N MET A 34 15.34 16.43 -8.88
CA MET A 34 14.22 16.78 -8.00
C MET A 34 12.89 16.19 -8.47
N LEU A 35 12.62 16.21 -9.79
CA LEU A 35 11.45 15.55 -10.39
C LEU A 35 11.47 14.04 -10.14
N THR A 36 12.64 13.42 -10.26
CA THR A 36 12.81 11.98 -10.01
C THR A 36 12.51 11.65 -8.55
N ILE A 37 13.05 12.42 -7.62
CA ILE A 37 12.78 12.27 -6.18
C ILE A 37 11.28 12.47 -5.89
N ALA A 38 10.67 13.53 -6.44
CA ALA A 38 9.24 13.80 -6.25
C ALA A 38 8.36 12.67 -6.79
N MET A 39 8.69 12.13 -7.97
CA MET A 39 7.98 10.98 -8.54
C MET A 39 8.13 9.74 -7.66
N GLN A 40 9.32 9.45 -7.14
CA GLN A 40 9.54 8.35 -6.21
C GLN A 40 8.74 8.52 -4.92
N VAL A 41 8.69 9.73 -4.35
CA VAL A 41 7.86 10.03 -3.17
C VAL A 41 6.38 9.84 -3.47
N ASN A 42 5.90 10.31 -4.62
CA ASN A 42 4.50 10.12 -5.00
C ASN A 42 4.15 8.63 -5.15
N LEU A 43 5.02 7.85 -5.80
CA LEU A 43 4.85 6.39 -5.90
C LEU A 43 4.84 5.73 -4.52
N ALA A 44 5.71 6.16 -3.61
CA ALA A 44 5.74 5.67 -2.23
C ALA A 44 4.44 6.00 -1.49
N LEU A 45 3.92 7.23 -1.61
CA LEU A 45 2.65 7.64 -1.02
C LEU A 45 1.46 6.84 -1.59
N VAL A 46 1.42 6.63 -2.91
CA VAL A 46 0.41 5.78 -3.55
C VAL A 46 0.49 4.34 -3.02
N THR A 47 1.70 3.80 -2.86
CA THR A 47 1.91 2.46 -2.31
C THR A 47 1.43 2.36 -0.85
N VAL A 48 1.67 3.40 -0.04
CA VAL A 48 1.15 3.48 1.34
C VAL A 48 -0.37 3.47 1.34
N GLY A 49 -1.01 4.26 0.48
CA GLY A 49 -2.47 4.26 0.32
C GLY A 49 -3.01 2.90 -0.13
N GLN A 50 -2.36 2.25 -1.08
CA GLN A 50 -2.72 0.91 -1.53
C GLN A 50 -2.59 -0.13 -0.40
N ASN A 51 -1.55 -0.04 0.41
CA ASN A 51 -1.38 -0.89 1.58
C ASN A 51 -2.51 -0.71 2.60
N GLU A 52 -2.99 0.51 2.81
CA GLU A 52 -4.17 0.74 3.66
C GLU A 52 -5.42 0.09 3.09
N VAL A 53 -5.66 0.20 1.78
CA VAL A 53 -6.80 -0.43 1.11
C VAL A 53 -6.72 -1.97 1.23
N VAL A 54 -5.56 -2.57 0.96
CA VAL A 54 -5.35 -4.01 1.09
C VAL A 54 -5.59 -4.48 2.53
N LYS A 55 -5.11 -3.72 3.53
CA LYS A 55 -5.37 -4.02 4.94
C LYS A 55 -6.87 -3.99 5.26
N LYS A 56 -7.60 -3.00 4.75
CA LYS A 56 -9.06 -2.92 4.94
C LYS A 56 -9.79 -4.09 4.27
N LEU A 57 -9.43 -4.44 3.04
CA LEU A 57 -10.02 -5.59 2.33
C LEU A 57 -9.74 -6.91 3.04
N ALA A 58 -8.48 -7.14 3.46
CA ALA A 58 -8.11 -8.31 4.25
C ALA A 58 -8.86 -8.36 5.59
N GLY A 59 -9.07 -7.21 6.23
CA GLY A 59 -9.88 -7.09 7.44
C GLY A 59 -11.34 -7.50 7.25
N TRP A 60 -11.99 -7.04 6.17
CA TRP A 60 -13.34 -7.48 5.81
C TRP A 60 -13.39 -8.98 5.47
N GLY A 61 -12.40 -9.48 4.73
CA GLY A 61 -12.28 -10.92 4.43
C GLY A 61 -12.18 -11.78 5.69
N ALA A 62 -11.39 -11.36 6.68
CA ALA A 62 -11.27 -12.05 7.96
C ALA A 62 -12.58 -12.05 8.76
N ILE A 63 -13.36 -10.97 8.72
CA ILE A 63 -14.69 -10.91 9.36
C ILE A 63 -15.65 -11.90 8.70
N LEU A 64 -15.63 -12.00 7.36
CA LEU A 64 -16.48 -12.93 6.61
C LEU A 64 -16.03 -14.40 6.72
N ALA A 65 -14.74 -14.65 6.95
CA ALA A 65 -14.20 -16.00 7.09
C ALA A 65 -14.78 -16.77 8.29
N ILE A 66 -15.08 -16.08 9.40
CA ILE A 66 -15.60 -16.70 10.63
C ILE A 66 -17.00 -17.30 10.42
N PRO A 67 -18.03 -16.53 9.99
CA PRO A 67 -19.34 -17.11 9.74
C PRO A 67 -19.27 -18.13 8.60
N THR A 68 -18.42 -17.93 7.58
CA THR A 68 -18.25 -18.91 6.49
C THR A 68 -17.71 -20.24 7.02
N MET A 69 -16.71 -20.24 7.91
CA MET A 69 -16.22 -21.47 8.55
C MET A 69 -17.28 -22.13 9.42
N VAL A 70 -18.06 -21.36 10.18
CA VAL A 70 -19.18 -21.90 10.96
C VAL A 70 -20.22 -22.51 10.04
N PHE A 71 -20.71 -21.79 9.02
CA PHE A 71 -21.65 -22.34 8.04
C PHE A 71 -21.10 -23.56 7.32
N SER A 72 -19.79 -23.62 7.03
CA SER A 72 -19.14 -24.80 6.43
C SER A 72 -19.13 -26.00 7.37
N LEU A 73 -18.86 -25.79 8.67
CA LEU A 73 -18.89 -26.85 9.68
C LEU A 73 -20.32 -27.36 9.91
N TYR A 74 -21.29 -26.45 9.99
CA TYR A 74 -22.70 -26.79 10.15
C TYR A 74 -23.34 -27.34 8.87
N GLY A 75 -22.85 -26.97 7.69
CA GLY A 75 -23.37 -27.42 6.40
C GLY A 75 -22.98 -28.85 6.02
N MET A 76 -21.94 -29.43 6.64
CA MET A 76 -21.41 -30.76 6.27
C MET A 76 -21.82 -31.92 7.20
N ASN A 77 -22.58 -31.71 8.28
CA ASN A 77 -23.08 -32.84 9.09
C ASN A 77 -24.24 -32.50 10.04
N PHE A 78 -25.46 -32.38 9.52
CA PHE A 78 -26.68 -32.33 10.34
C PHE A 78 -27.22 -33.72 10.73
N GLU A 79 -26.55 -34.81 10.33
CA GLU A 79 -27.11 -36.16 10.42
C GLU A 79 -26.54 -37.01 11.56
N HIS A 80 -25.42 -36.63 12.20
CA HIS A 80 -24.77 -37.42 13.27
C HIS A 80 -24.12 -36.57 14.39
N MET A 81 -24.91 -35.84 15.20
CA MET A 81 -24.43 -35.39 16.53
C MET A 81 -25.48 -35.59 17.64
N PRO A 82 -25.15 -36.36 18.71
CA PRO A 82 -26.04 -36.67 19.85
C PRO A 82 -26.36 -35.49 20.79
N GLU A 83 -25.79 -34.30 20.54
CA GLU A 83 -26.02 -33.06 21.32
C GLU A 83 -27.37 -32.36 21.01
N LEU A 84 -28.20 -32.97 20.16
CA LEU A 84 -29.53 -32.49 19.74
C LEU A 84 -30.61 -32.62 20.84
N ASN A 85 -30.31 -33.25 21.99
CA ASN A 85 -31.27 -33.41 23.08
C ASN A 85 -31.44 -32.15 23.97
N TRP A 86 -30.61 -31.12 23.80
CA TRP A 86 -30.73 -29.86 24.53
C TRP A 86 -31.22 -28.73 23.61
N LYS A 87 -32.40 -28.18 23.92
CA LYS A 87 -32.97 -26.98 23.27
C LYS A 87 -32.02 -25.77 23.24
N PHE A 88 -30.98 -25.76 24.07
CA PHE A 88 -30.01 -24.67 24.17
C PHE A 88 -28.78 -24.80 23.25
N SER A 89 -28.56 -25.93 22.58
CA SER A 89 -27.38 -26.11 21.72
C SER A 89 -27.36 -25.12 20.54
N TYR A 90 -28.50 -24.89 19.90
CA TYR A 90 -28.64 -23.93 18.79
C TYR A 90 -28.32 -22.46 19.18
N PRO A 91 -28.88 -21.89 20.26
CA PRO A 91 -28.53 -20.54 20.69
C PRO A 91 -27.08 -20.42 21.20
N ILE A 92 -26.50 -21.46 21.83
CA ILE A 92 -25.09 -21.42 22.29
C ILE A 92 -24.13 -21.26 21.11
N VAL A 93 -24.34 -22.02 20.03
CA VAL A 93 -23.53 -21.94 18.81
C VAL A 93 -23.63 -20.58 18.15
N LEU A 94 -24.84 -20.03 18.10
CA LEU A 94 -25.09 -18.72 17.53
C LEU A 94 -24.41 -17.63 18.37
N ILE A 95 -24.48 -17.72 19.70
CA ILE A 95 -23.75 -16.84 20.62
C ILE A 95 -22.24 -16.99 20.44
N LEU A 96 -21.70 -18.22 20.33
CA LEU A 96 -20.26 -18.45 20.13
C LEU A 96 -19.77 -17.87 18.81
N THR A 97 -20.57 -17.97 17.75
CA THR A 97 -20.28 -17.41 16.42
C THR A 97 -20.29 -15.88 16.45
N VAL A 98 -21.31 -15.28 17.08
CA VAL A 98 -21.39 -13.83 17.29
C VAL A 98 -20.23 -13.34 18.16
N MET A 99 -19.87 -14.09 19.20
CA MET A 99 -18.75 -13.76 20.09
C MET A 99 -17.41 -13.87 19.36
N GLY A 100 -17.22 -14.87 18.50
CA GLY A 100 -16.04 -15.00 17.63
C GLY A 100 -15.92 -13.86 16.62
N CYS A 101 -17.05 -13.48 16.01
CA CYS A 101 -17.12 -12.34 15.10
C CYS A 101 -16.76 -11.02 15.82
N ILE A 102 -17.29 -10.81 17.04
CA ILE A 102 -16.95 -9.66 17.91
C ILE A 102 -15.48 -9.70 18.34
N ALA A 103 -14.93 -10.87 18.69
CA ALA A 103 -13.55 -11.00 19.13
C ALA A 103 -12.56 -10.64 18.02
N VAL A 104 -12.81 -11.11 16.80
CA VAL A 104 -12.01 -10.77 15.63
C VAL A 104 -12.21 -9.32 15.22
N HIS A 105 -13.44 -8.81 15.25
CA HIS A 105 -13.71 -7.39 15.03
C HIS A 105 -12.93 -6.51 16.03
N ARG A 106 -12.89 -6.87 17.32
CA ARG A 106 -12.12 -6.15 18.34
C ARG A 106 -10.61 -6.30 18.16
N ARG A 107 -10.11 -7.44 17.69
CA ARG A 107 -8.68 -7.61 17.36
C ARG A 107 -8.28 -6.78 16.14
N LEU A 108 -9.08 -6.77 15.09
CA LEU A 108 -8.86 -5.95 13.89
C LEU A 108 -8.91 -4.46 14.19
N LYS A 109 -9.87 -4.03 15.02
CA LYS A 109 -9.97 -2.65 15.50
C LYS A 109 -8.76 -2.26 16.37
N ARG A 110 -8.28 -3.15 17.24
CA ARG A 110 -7.05 -2.91 18.03
C ARG A 110 -5.78 -2.88 17.19
N ALA A 111 -5.76 -3.61 16.08
CA ALA A 111 -4.61 -3.62 15.18
C ALA A 111 -4.47 -2.32 14.35
N LYS A 112 -5.44 -1.39 14.39
CA LYS A 112 -5.51 -0.20 13.50
C LYS A 112 -5.52 -0.57 12.01
N TRP A 113 -6.05 -1.75 11.66
CA TRP A 113 -6.25 -2.17 10.26
C TRP A 113 -7.61 -1.72 9.69
N LEU A 114 -8.39 -0.99 10.50
CA LEU A 114 -9.66 -0.36 10.18
C LEU A 114 -9.62 1.11 10.63
#